data_AF-A0A810NX20-F1
#
_entry.id   AF-A0A810NX20-F1
#
_cell.length_a   1.000
_cell.length_b   1.000
_cell.length_c   1.000
_cell.angle_alpha   90.00
_cell.angle_beta   90.00
_cell.angle_gamma   90.00
#
_symmetry.space_group_name_H-M   'P 1'
#
loop_
_entity.id
_entity.type
_entity.pdbx_description
1 polymer ?
#
loop_
_entity_poly.entity_id
_entity_poly.type
_entity_poly.pdbx_seq_one_letter_code
_entity_poly.pdbx_strand_id
1 'polypeptide(L)'
;MALHHLRAGALAATGAALLLLSTVLTGSATARPAEPAPEYRAFGADARPIVAPKDDPARGLVFKGLAADTTGPCVGGMRVVAVTPVMCTHGPDAPPAGLAVDRRIPATQPLSAPAAPAVCEGDGVSGRRVEVLYVHGNTNRYNQYLETFRTLAEGMDVIYNESARETGGERHIRFVTENVNGACRPVVRRVQVAQSALADFGGSVNAVRAQGYNRTDRKYVMLVEANVYCGIGGFAGDTRKTDDNRSNFGPEYGRSDNGCWTAAVAGHELGHNLGAVNNNAPNASGGAHCTDEWDVMCYSDEPNHPPMRYVCGDRAHDERLDCRHDDYYSTNPPAGSYLANNFNVADNLFLIRGGGVPSRSIVNPVSGRCLDVSGGRTEDGTKTQLWDCLNNPAQQWIMQPNGNMVNPASGKCLDADAWGTANGTRTILWPCGPGPQANQVWFWR
;
A
#
# COMPACT_ATOMS: atom_id res chain seq x y z
N MET A 1 23.37 -13.02 -100.94
CA MET A 1 22.93 -11.62 -100.85
C MET A 1 22.93 -11.25 -99.37
N ALA A 2 24.01 -10.82 -98.73
CA ALA A 2 24.91 -9.67 -98.97
C ALA A 2 24.40 -8.35 -98.35
N LEU A 3 25.21 -7.83 -97.40
CA LEU A 3 25.29 -6.45 -96.81
C LEU A 3 24.15 -6.00 -95.86
N HIS A 4 24.35 -5.22 -94.76
CA HIS A 4 25.51 -4.69 -94.02
C HIS A 4 25.04 -4.09 -92.67
N HIS A 5 25.89 -4.19 -91.64
CA HIS A 5 26.12 -3.33 -90.44
C HIS A 5 25.00 -2.61 -89.65
N LEU A 6 25.06 -2.73 -88.32
CA LEU A 6 25.16 -1.65 -87.29
C LEU A 6 25.18 -2.31 -85.88
N ARG A 7 26.34 -2.45 -85.23
CA ARG A 7 27.00 -1.60 -84.22
C ARG A 7 26.19 -1.30 -82.94
N ALA A 8 26.85 -1.61 -81.82
CA ALA A 8 26.43 -1.48 -80.44
C ALA A 8 26.19 -0.03 -79.98
N GLY A 9 25.30 0.12 -79.01
CA GLY A 9 25.07 1.34 -78.25
C GLY A 9 23.85 1.13 -77.34
N ALA A 10 24.07 0.59 -76.14
CA ALA A 10 23.01 0.43 -75.15
C ALA A 10 22.67 1.80 -74.54
N LEU A 11 21.45 2.29 -74.78
CA LEU A 11 20.85 3.38 -74.01
C LEU A 11 19.96 2.81 -72.91
N ALA A 12 20.27 3.25 -71.69
CA ALA A 12 19.57 2.92 -70.45
C ALA A 12 18.18 3.55 -70.41
N ALA A 13 17.17 2.74 -70.08
CA ALA A 13 15.81 3.20 -69.81
C ALA A 13 15.54 3.23 -68.30
N THR A 14 15.59 4.45 -67.77
CA THR A 14 14.66 5.04 -66.79
C THR A 14 13.86 4.10 -65.88
N GLY A 15 14.27 4.01 -64.62
CA GLY A 15 13.42 3.67 -63.48
C GLY A 15 13.73 4.63 -62.34
N ALA A 16 12.89 5.63 -62.11
CA ALA A 16 13.06 6.58 -61.03
C ALA A 16 12.86 5.86 -59.68
N ALA A 17 13.94 5.75 -58.91
CA ALA A 17 13.88 5.30 -57.52
C ALA A 17 13.20 6.38 -56.68
N LEU A 18 12.00 6.07 -56.17
CA LEU A 18 11.32 6.88 -55.17
C LEU A 18 12.09 6.74 -53.85
N LEU A 19 13.00 7.67 -53.55
CA LEU A 19 13.58 7.80 -52.20
C LEU A 19 12.46 8.20 -51.23
N LEU A 20 11.96 7.24 -50.46
CA LEU A 20 11.24 7.53 -49.22
C LEU A 20 12.25 8.12 -48.22
N LEU A 21 12.34 9.45 -48.17
CA LEU A 21 12.94 10.13 -47.01
C LEU A 21 12.10 9.75 -45.78
N SER A 22 12.63 8.85 -44.97
CA SER A 22 12.13 8.65 -43.61
C SER A 22 12.52 9.87 -42.80
N THR A 23 11.66 10.89 -42.76
CA THR A 23 11.77 11.94 -41.75
C THR A 23 11.59 11.29 -40.39
N VAL A 24 12.71 11.04 -39.71
CA VAL A 24 12.70 10.80 -38.27
C VAL A 24 12.27 12.11 -37.63
N LEU A 25 10.99 12.20 -37.27
CA LEU A 25 10.50 13.19 -36.33
C LEU A 25 11.19 12.91 -35.00
N THR A 26 12.32 13.55 -34.75
CA THR A 26 12.84 13.73 -33.40
C THR A 26 11.87 14.66 -32.68
N GLY A 27 10.77 14.08 -32.19
CA GLY A 27 9.94 14.73 -31.20
C GLY A 27 10.81 14.91 -29.96
N SER A 28 11.40 16.09 -29.80
CA SER A 28 11.93 16.52 -28.51
C SER A 28 10.75 16.44 -27.55
N ALA A 29 10.73 15.40 -26.72
CA ALA A 29 9.85 15.35 -25.57
C ALA A 29 10.22 16.57 -24.73
N THR A 30 9.46 17.66 -24.88
CA THR A 30 9.49 18.76 -23.94
C THR A 30 9.14 18.13 -22.62
N ALA A 31 10.15 17.98 -21.76
CA ALA A 31 9.95 17.59 -20.37
C ALA A 31 8.80 18.46 -19.86
N ARG A 32 7.73 17.83 -19.36
CA ARG A 32 6.71 18.55 -18.62
C ARG A 32 7.45 19.41 -17.60
N PRO A 33 7.15 20.71 -17.48
CA PRO A 33 7.69 21.49 -16.38
C PRO A 33 7.41 20.70 -15.11
N ALA A 34 8.46 20.44 -14.32
CA ALA A 34 8.32 19.83 -13.01
C ALA A 34 7.21 20.59 -12.29
N GLU A 35 6.15 19.88 -11.88
CA GLU A 35 5.12 20.49 -11.06
C GLU A 35 5.81 21.20 -9.89
N PRO A 36 5.43 22.44 -9.58
CA PRO A 36 6.01 23.13 -8.44
C PRO A 36 5.83 22.23 -7.22
N ALA A 37 6.96 21.91 -6.57
CA ALA A 37 7.01 21.16 -5.34
C ALA A 37 5.95 21.74 -4.39
N PRO A 38 4.89 21.00 -4.04
CA PRO A 38 3.79 21.56 -3.26
C PRO A 38 4.37 22.07 -1.94
N GLU A 39 4.01 23.30 -1.53
CA GLU A 39 4.43 23.89 -0.26
C GLU A 39 4.13 22.91 0.88
N TYR A 40 5.18 22.26 1.39
CA TYR A 40 5.07 21.10 2.26
C TYR A 40 4.71 21.54 3.68
N ARG A 41 3.52 21.16 4.16
CA ARG A 41 3.22 21.16 5.59
C ARG A 41 3.94 19.97 6.25
N ALA A 42 4.41 20.21 7.48
CA ALA A 42 5.23 19.36 8.37
C ALA A 42 4.61 17.97 8.67
N PHE A 43 5.15 17.20 9.64
CA PHE A 43 4.50 16.00 10.21
C PHE A 43 3.19 16.32 10.96
N GLY A 44 2.32 17.16 10.37
CA GLY A 44 1.19 17.84 10.99
C GLY A 44 1.44 19.33 11.12
N ALA A 45 0.38 20.16 10.97
CA ALA A 45 0.45 21.60 11.21
C ALA A 45 0.77 21.96 12.67
N ASP A 46 0.61 21.00 13.58
CA ASP A 46 0.77 21.12 15.03
C ASP A 46 1.97 20.31 15.58
N ALA A 47 2.78 19.74 14.69
CA ALA A 47 3.89 18.88 15.09
C ALA A 47 4.99 19.69 15.79
N ARG A 48 5.35 19.27 17.00
CA ARG A 48 6.41 19.95 17.77
C ARG A 48 7.78 19.44 17.29
N PRO A 49 8.76 20.32 17.07
CA PRO A 49 10.13 19.87 16.79
C PRO A 49 10.61 18.89 17.86
N ILE A 50 11.18 17.77 17.42
CA ILE A 50 11.77 16.80 18.33
C ILE A 50 13.27 17.07 18.49
N VAL A 51 13.83 16.66 19.62
CA VAL A 51 15.27 16.52 19.79
C VAL A 51 15.56 15.03 19.73
N ALA A 52 16.43 14.61 18.83
CA ALA A 52 16.80 13.20 18.73
C ALA A 52 17.38 12.73 20.08
N PRO A 53 16.85 11.63 20.66
CA PRO A 53 17.46 11.00 21.82
C PRO A 53 18.90 10.56 21.56
N LYS A 54 19.61 10.21 22.64
CA LYS A 54 20.93 9.58 22.50
C LYS A 54 20.76 8.16 21.98
N ASP A 55 21.74 7.69 21.23
CA ASP A 55 21.77 6.29 20.79
C ASP A 55 21.72 5.34 22.00
N ASP A 56 20.84 4.35 21.92
CA ASP A 56 20.84 3.15 22.75
C ASP A 56 20.76 1.91 21.85
N PRO A 57 21.90 1.43 21.33
CA PRO A 57 21.94 0.30 20.41
C PRO A 57 21.41 -1.01 21.02
N ALA A 58 21.44 -1.17 22.34
CA ALA A 58 20.89 -2.36 23.00
C ALA A 58 19.37 -2.42 22.88
N ARG A 59 18.72 -1.25 22.81
CA ARG A 59 17.29 -1.08 22.55
C ARG A 59 16.99 -0.75 21.08
N GLY A 60 17.96 -0.87 20.19
CA GLY A 60 17.78 -0.58 18.76
C GLY A 60 17.51 0.89 18.41
N LEU A 61 17.69 1.79 19.37
CA LEU A 61 17.51 3.22 19.20
C LEU A 61 18.78 3.82 18.62
N VAL A 62 18.98 3.66 17.31
CA VAL A 62 20.18 4.14 16.59
C VAL A 62 19.82 5.26 15.61
N PHE A 63 20.16 6.49 15.96
CA PHE A 63 19.81 7.69 15.21
C PHE A 63 20.85 8.10 14.17
N LYS A 64 21.93 7.32 14.03
CA LYS A 64 22.93 7.51 12.98
C LYS A 64 22.25 7.61 11.61
N GLY A 65 22.60 8.64 10.85
CA GLY A 65 22.02 8.89 9.52
C GLY A 65 20.66 9.58 9.54
N LEU A 66 20.17 9.99 10.72
CA LEU A 66 18.96 10.78 10.90
C LEU A 66 19.31 12.18 11.43
N ALA A 67 18.45 13.15 11.12
CA ALA A 67 18.55 14.50 11.65
C ALA A 67 17.17 14.99 12.04
N ALA A 68 16.99 15.40 13.30
CA ALA A 68 15.78 16.11 13.72
C ALA A 68 15.61 17.39 12.89
N ASP A 69 14.39 17.63 12.42
CA ASP A 69 14.09 18.81 11.62
C ASP A 69 13.36 19.84 12.49
N THR A 70 13.90 21.05 12.57
CA THR A 70 13.29 22.15 13.32
C THR A 70 12.48 23.08 12.43
N THR A 71 12.75 23.06 11.12
CA THR A 71 12.05 23.81 10.08
C THR A 71 12.02 22.98 8.80
N GLY A 72 10.85 22.76 8.18
CA GLY A 72 10.77 22.03 6.91
C GLY A 72 9.75 20.88 6.93
N PRO A 73 9.81 19.99 5.92
CA PRO A 73 8.79 18.97 5.71
C PRO A 73 8.85 17.85 6.75
N CYS A 74 9.93 17.74 7.54
CA CYS A 74 10.06 16.69 8.56
C CYS A 74 9.93 17.17 10.02
N VAL A 75 9.44 18.38 10.26
CA VAL A 75 9.21 18.88 11.63
C VAL A 75 8.21 17.97 12.34
N GLY A 76 8.55 17.52 13.54
CA GLY A 76 7.78 16.51 14.30
C GLY A 76 8.32 15.09 14.21
N GLY A 77 9.26 14.85 13.30
CA GLY A 77 10.04 13.61 13.23
C GLY A 77 11.47 13.90 12.79
N MET A 78 12.03 13.01 11.99
CA MET A 78 13.41 13.11 11.53
C MET A 78 13.52 13.06 10.01
N ARG A 79 14.46 13.82 9.47
CA ARG A 79 14.92 13.68 8.09
C ARG A 79 15.90 12.52 8.00
N VAL A 80 15.71 11.65 7.01
CA VAL A 80 16.70 10.64 6.65
C VAL A 80 17.81 11.32 5.84
N VAL A 81 19.01 11.39 6.42
CA VAL A 81 20.13 12.15 5.84
C VAL A 81 20.61 11.50 4.55
N ALA A 82 20.99 12.33 3.57
CA ALA A 82 21.53 11.90 2.28
C ALA A 82 20.59 11.00 1.45
N VAL A 83 19.28 11.10 1.63
CA VAL A 83 18.25 10.48 0.78
C VAL A 83 17.55 11.57 -0.03
N THR A 84 17.44 11.39 -1.35
CA THR A 84 16.78 12.35 -2.28
C THR A 84 15.76 11.66 -3.18
N PRO A 85 14.52 12.14 -3.35
CA PRO A 85 13.95 13.33 -2.70
C PRO A 85 13.89 13.17 -1.18
N VAL A 86 13.67 14.27 -0.47
CA VAL A 86 13.65 14.30 1.00
C VAL A 86 12.69 13.23 1.52
N MET A 87 13.21 12.39 2.41
CA MET A 87 12.47 11.34 3.09
C MET A 87 12.47 11.62 4.59
N CYS A 88 11.34 11.35 5.20
CA CYS A 88 11.03 11.60 6.58
C CYS A 88 10.78 10.27 7.29
N THR A 89 11.15 10.16 8.57
CA THR A 89 10.92 8.98 9.41
C THR A 89 10.47 9.43 10.79
N HIS A 90 9.66 8.61 11.45
CA HIS A 90 9.29 8.86 12.84
C HIS A 90 10.50 8.64 13.78
N GLY A 91 11.36 7.67 13.49
CA GLY A 91 12.54 7.32 14.27
C GLY A 91 12.71 5.80 14.38
N PRO A 92 13.73 5.32 15.11
CA PRO A 92 13.85 3.92 15.47
C PRO A 92 12.99 3.56 16.68
N ASP A 93 12.44 2.35 16.67
CA ASP A 93 11.57 1.84 17.73
C ASP A 93 12.30 0.89 18.66
N ALA A 94 11.96 1.01 19.95
CA ALA A 94 12.41 0.07 20.94
C ALA A 94 11.74 -1.30 20.73
N PRO A 95 12.42 -2.42 21.04
CA PRO A 95 11.84 -3.75 20.97
C PRO A 95 10.52 -3.87 21.75
N PRO A 96 9.46 -4.40 21.13
CA PRO A 96 8.28 -4.85 21.85
C PRO A 96 8.64 -5.88 22.92
N ALA A 97 7.76 -6.05 23.91
CA ALA A 97 7.96 -7.03 24.97
C ALA A 97 8.21 -8.44 24.40
N GLY A 98 9.27 -9.10 24.88
CA GLY A 98 9.66 -10.45 24.41
C GLY A 98 10.51 -10.48 23.14
N LEU A 99 10.76 -9.33 22.51
CA LEU A 99 11.70 -9.17 21.41
C LEU A 99 12.99 -8.48 21.88
N ALA A 100 14.07 -8.65 21.12
CA ALA A 100 15.33 -7.97 21.33
C ALA A 100 16.08 -7.87 20.00
N VAL A 101 16.87 -6.82 19.83
CA VAL A 101 17.61 -6.55 18.58
C VAL A 101 18.64 -7.64 18.27
N ASP A 102 19.26 -8.20 19.31
CA ASP A 102 20.26 -9.26 19.22
C ASP A 102 19.66 -10.68 19.35
N ARG A 103 18.32 -10.79 19.41
CA ARG A 103 17.62 -12.07 19.51
C ARG A 103 18.01 -12.95 18.31
N ARG A 104 18.58 -14.12 18.59
CA ARG A 104 18.86 -15.10 17.55
C ARG A 104 17.59 -15.82 17.15
N ILE A 105 17.22 -15.72 15.88
CA ILE A 105 16.18 -16.57 15.29
C ILE A 105 16.81 -17.91 14.90
N PRO A 106 16.42 -19.04 15.52
CA PRO A 106 16.91 -20.36 15.14
C PRO A 106 16.49 -20.74 13.71
N ALA A 107 17.23 -21.64 13.10
CA ALA A 107 17.05 -21.99 11.69
C ALA A 107 15.86 -22.92 11.38
N THR A 108 15.07 -23.29 12.38
CA THR A 108 14.24 -24.51 12.31
C THR A 108 12.78 -24.32 12.73
N GLN A 109 12.31 -23.08 12.91
CA GLN A 109 10.89 -22.82 13.17
C GLN A 109 10.30 -21.88 12.12
N PRO A 110 9.15 -22.23 11.50
CA PRO A 110 8.28 -21.22 10.91
C PRO A 110 7.96 -20.22 12.02
N LEU A 111 8.24 -18.94 11.82
CA LEU A 111 7.96 -17.92 12.84
C LEU A 111 6.45 -17.79 13.11
N SER A 112 5.60 -18.36 12.25
CA SER A 112 4.16 -18.47 12.42
C SER A 112 3.60 -19.58 11.51
N ALA A 113 2.43 -20.14 11.84
CA ALA A 113 1.63 -20.89 10.87
C ALA A 113 1.05 -19.92 9.82
N PRO A 114 0.76 -20.37 8.58
CA PRO A 114 0.07 -19.53 7.60
C PRO A 114 -1.23 -18.99 8.21
N ALA A 115 -1.35 -17.66 8.35
CA ALA A 115 -2.50 -17.03 9.00
C ALA A 115 -3.70 -16.96 8.06
N ALA A 116 -3.48 -16.50 6.82
CA ALA A 116 -4.41 -16.59 5.68
C ALA A 116 -3.63 -16.33 4.37
N PRO A 117 -4.06 -16.87 3.20
CA PRO A 117 -3.44 -16.51 1.93
C PRO A 117 -3.62 -15.03 1.62
N ALA A 118 -2.58 -14.39 1.08
CA ALA A 118 -2.70 -13.03 0.59
C ALA A 118 -3.75 -12.90 -0.53
N VAL A 119 -4.36 -11.73 -0.61
CA VAL A 119 -5.31 -11.40 -1.66
C VAL A 119 -4.61 -11.05 -2.98
N CYS A 120 -5.06 -11.68 -4.07
CA CYS A 120 -4.62 -11.34 -5.42
C CYS A 120 -5.50 -10.26 -6.04
N GLU A 121 -4.89 -9.21 -6.59
CA GLU A 121 -5.59 -8.17 -7.32
C GLU A 121 -4.81 -7.81 -8.59
N GLY A 122 -5.52 -7.74 -9.72
CA GLY A 122 -4.92 -7.47 -11.02
C GLY A 122 -3.92 -8.55 -11.45
N ASP A 123 -2.79 -8.11 -12.00
CA ASP A 123 -1.66 -8.96 -12.40
C ASP A 123 -0.70 -9.26 -11.24
N GLY A 124 -1.00 -8.81 -10.01
CA GLY A 124 -0.14 -8.95 -8.84
C GLY A 124 1.10 -8.04 -8.84
N VAL A 125 1.29 -7.18 -9.84
CA VAL A 125 2.54 -6.40 -10.01
C VAL A 125 2.26 -4.93 -10.31
N SER A 126 1.31 -4.61 -11.16
CA SER A 126 1.02 -3.25 -11.59
C SER A 126 0.24 -2.45 -10.54
N GLY A 127 0.37 -1.13 -10.62
CA GLY A 127 -0.27 -0.18 -9.71
C GLY A 127 0.41 -0.09 -8.34
N ARG A 128 -0.23 0.61 -7.42
CA ARG A 128 0.23 0.80 -6.03
C ARG A 128 0.35 -0.56 -5.34
N ARG A 129 1.53 -0.91 -4.84
CA ARG A 129 1.75 -2.19 -4.14
C ARG A 129 2.69 -2.06 -2.95
N VAL A 130 2.49 -2.91 -1.95
CA VAL A 130 3.48 -3.17 -0.91
C VAL A 130 4.40 -4.29 -1.38
N GLU A 131 5.70 -4.09 -1.31
CA GLU A 131 6.71 -5.01 -1.84
C GLU A 131 7.69 -5.41 -0.73
N VAL A 132 7.84 -6.71 -0.50
CA VAL A 132 8.69 -7.24 0.57
C VAL A 132 10.08 -7.51 0.05
N LEU A 133 11.08 -6.92 0.70
CA LEU A 133 12.50 -7.09 0.39
C LEU A 133 13.18 -7.83 1.53
N TYR A 134 13.85 -8.94 1.23
CA TYR A 134 14.85 -9.52 2.12
C TYR A 134 16.21 -8.91 1.77
N VAL A 135 16.67 -7.97 2.61
CA VAL A 135 17.91 -7.21 2.36
C VAL A 135 19.04 -7.79 3.17
N HIS A 136 20.16 -8.10 2.52
CA HIS A 136 21.27 -8.75 3.19
C HIS A 136 22.63 -8.26 2.73
N GLY A 137 23.62 -8.42 3.62
CA GLY A 137 25.02 -8.15 3.33
C GLY A 137 25.73 -9.47 3.01
N ASN A 138 26.75 -9.79 3.79
CA ASN A 138 27.54 -11.00 3.59
C ASN A 138 26.79 -12.27 4.01
N THR A 139 25.95 -12.19 5.06
CA THR A 139 25.13 -13.30 5.53
C THR A 139 23.84 -13.37 4.71
N ASN A 140 23.53 -14.54 4.14
CA ASN A 140 22.31 -14.76 3.36
C ASN A 140 21.62 -16.06 3.80
N ARG A 141 20.39 -15.92 4.31
CA ARG A 141 19.51 -17.00 4.78
C ARG A 141 18.18 -17.02 4.03
N TYR A 142 18.12 -16.43 2.83
CA TYR A 142 16.88 -16.29 2.05
C TYR A 142 16.14 -17.62 1.83
N ASN A 143 16.82 -18.66 1.33
CA ASN A 143 16.18 -19.96 1.05
C ASN A 143 15.65 -20.63 2.33
N GLN A 144 16.22 -20.29 3.47
CA GLN A 144 15.86 -20.87 4.76
C GLN A 144 14.60 -20.21 5.35
N TYR A 145 14.38 -18.92 5.07
CA TYR A 145 13.29 -18.12 5.63
C TYR A 145 12.28 -17.60 4.61
N LEU A 146 12.37 -17.95 3.33
CA LEU A 146 11.45 -17.46 2.29
C LEU A 146 9.98 -17.70 2.67
N GLU A 147 9.62 -18.92 3.05
CA GLU A 147 8.24 -19.21 3.48
C GLU A 147 7.88 -18.47 4.77
N THR A 148 8.82 -18.32 5.69
CA THR A 148 8.63 -17.52 6.91
C THR A 148 8.32 -16.06 6.58
N PHE A 149 9.01 -15.46 5.60
CA PHE A 149 8.77 -14.08 5.19
C PHE A 149 7.43 -13.90 4.47
N ARG A 150 7.00 -14.90 3.68
CA ARG A 150 5.65 -14.91 3.09
C ARG A 150 4.58 -14.99 4.16
N THR A 151 4.72 -15.89 5.12
CA THR A 151 3.79 -16.02 6.24
C THR A 151 3.76 -14.76 7.10
N LEU A 152 4.90 -14.10 7.31
CA LEU A 152 4.97 -12.83 8.03
C LEU A 152 4.17 -11.75 7.30
N ALA A 153 4.34 -11.61 5.99
CA ALA A 153 3.58 -10.66 5.17
C ALA A 153 2.07 -10.98 5.18
N GLU A 154 1.70 -12.26 5.15
CA GLU A 154 0.32 -12.72 5.31
C GLU A 154 -0.23 -12.40 6.71
N GLY A 155 0.57 -12.52 7.76
CA GLY A 155 0.20 -12.08 9.11
C GLY A 155 -0.02 -10.57 9.19
N MET A 156 0.77 -9.76 8.47
CA MET A 156 0.52 -8.32 8.38
C MET A 156 -0.86 -8.06 7.76
N ASP A 157 -1.21 -8.78 6.69
CA ASP A 157 -2.54 -8.64 6.05
C ASP A 157 -3.67 -8.97 7.02
N VAL A 158 -3.52 -10.03 7.81
CA VAL A 158 -4.48 -10.42 8.85
C VAL A 158 -4.68 -9.32 9.88
N ILE A 159 -3.61 -8.68 10.37
CA ILE A 159 -3.70 -7.55 11.31
C ILE A 159 -4.59 -6.44 10.72
N TYR A 160 -4.33 -6.03 9.47
CA TYR A 160 -5.08 -4.96 8.82
C TYR A 160 -6.54 -5.35 8.56
N ASN A 161 -6.76 -6.59 8.14
CA ASN A 161 -8.10 -7.04 7.80
C ASN A 161 -8.96 -7.29 9.04
N GLU A 162 -8.42 -7.91 10.09
CA GLU A 162 -9.16 -8.16 11.32
C GLU A 162 -9.55 -6.83 12.01
N SER A 163 -8.66 -5.85 12.01
CA SER A 163 -8.95 -4.49 12.48
C SER A 163 -10.03 -3.80 11.64
N ALA A 164 -10.05 -4.03 10.32
CA ALA A 164 -11.10 -3.50 9.45
C ALA A 164 -12.47 -4.12 9.77
N ARG A 165 -12.50 -5.42 10.11
CA ARG A 165 -13.73 -6.14 10.44
C ARG A 165 -14.37 -5.66 11.73
N GLU A 166 -13.60 -5.15 12.68
CA GLU A 166 -14.11 -4.55 13.94
C GLU A 166 -15.00 -3.33 13.67
N THR A 167 -14.78 -2.64 12.56
CA THR A 167 -15.58 -1.50 12.11
C THR A 167 -16.54 -1.83 10.96
N GLY A 168 -16.74 -3.11 10.66
CA GLY A 168 -17.70 -3.57 9.66
C GLY A 168 -17.22 -3.53 8.21
N GLY A 169 -15.92 -3.34 7.98
CA GLY A 169 -15.32 -3.35 6.66
C GLY A 169 -14.31 -4.47 6.45
N GLU A 170 -13.58 -4.37 5.35
CA GLU A 170 -12.58 -5.35 4.94
C GLU A 170 -11.45 -4.63 4.20
N ARG A 171 -10.22 -4.92 4.60
CA ARG A 171 -9.02 -4.29 4.06
C ARG A 171 -7.89 -5.30 3.98
N HIS A 172 -7.34 -5.44 2.79
CA HIS A 172 -6.14 -6.24 2.57
C HIS A 172 -4.98 -5.36 2.14
N ILE A 173 -3.78 -5.64 2.64
CA ILE A 173 -2.56 -5.05 2.13
C ILE A 173 -2.40 -5.46 0.68
N ARG A 174 -2.23 -4.46 -0.20
CA ARG A 174 -2.07 -4.67 -1.63
C ARG A 174 -0.65 -5.12 -1.94
N PHE A 175 -0.28 -6.35 -1.60
CA PHE A 175 1.05 -6.87 -1.87
C PHE A 175 1.35 -7.01 -3.37
N VAL A 176 2.63 -6.97 -3.73
CA VAL A 176 3.13 -7.63 -4.94
C VAL A 176 2.98 -9.14 -4.72
N THR A 177 2.30 -9.82 -5.62
CA THR A 177 1.95 -11.24 -5.47
C THR A 177 2.39 -12.08 -6.67
N GLU A 178 2.54 -13.37 -6.42
CA GLU A 178 2.80 -14.39 -7.44
C GLU A 178 1.98 -15.66 -7.14
N ASN A 179 1.85 -16.54 -8.14
CA ASN A 179 1.24 -17.84 -7.95
C ASN A 179 2.29 -18.87 -7.50
N VAL A 180 2.13 -19.44 -6.32
CA VAL A 180 2.96 -20.52 -5.80
C VAL A 180 2.07 -21.74 -5.58
N ASN A 181 2.25 -22.79 -6.38
CA ASN A 181 1.48 -24.04 -6.30
C ASN A 181 -0.04 -23.83 -6.33
N GLY A 182 -0.53 -22.89 -7.16
CA GLY A 182 -1.95 -22.57 -7.26
C GLY A 182 -2.46 -21.56 -6.22
N ALA A 183 -1.64 -21.17 -5.24
CA ALA A 183 -2.00 -20.19 -4.22
C ALA A 183 -1.41 -18.80 -4.53
N CYS A 184 -2.17 -17.75 -4.24
CA CYS A 184 -1.68 -16.37 -4.25
C CYS A 184 -0.78 -16.14 -3.05
N ARG A 185 0.49 -15.79 -3.26
CA ARG A 185 1.44 -15.52 -2.18
C ARG A 185 2.15 -14.17 -2.40
N PRO A 186 2.55 -13.46 -1.33
CA PRO A 186 3.43 -12.31 -1.46
C PRO A 186 4.77 -12.68 -2.10
N VAL A 187 5.27 -11.81 -2.98
CA VAL A 187 6.63 -11.89 -3.51
C VAL A 187 7.60 -11.34 -2.46
N VAL A 188 8.65 -12.12 -2.15
CA VAL A 188 9.76 -11.66 -1.31
C VAL A 188 11.02 -11.60 -2.15
N ARG A 189 11.53 -10.40 -2.43
CA ARG A 189 12.72 -10.22 -3.27
C ARG A 189 13.99 -10.25 -2.44
N ARG A 190 14.94 -11.08 -2.85
CA ARG A 190 16.29 -11.09 -2.28
C ARG A 190 17.12 -9.94 -2.83
N VAL A 191 17.65 -9.09 -1.95
CA VAL A 191 18.46 -7.91 -2.30
C VAL A 191 19.78 -7.94 -1.55
N GLN A 192 20.88 -8.08 -2.27
CA GLN A 192 22.22 -8.03 -1.67
C GLN A 192 22.75 -6.60 -1.73
N VAL A 193 23.21 -6.06 -0.60
CA VAL A 193 23.84 -4.73 -0.51
C VAL A 193 25.22 -4.85 0.16
N ALA A 194 25.99 -3.76 0.17
CA ALA A 194 27.23 -3.71 0.94
C ALA A 194 26.93 -3.87 2.44
N GLN A 195 27.76 -4.61 3.18
CA GLN A 195 27.57 -4.82 4.62
C GLN A 195 27.47 -3.51 5.40
N SER A 196 28.25 -2.50 5.00
CA SER A 196 28.23 -1.16 5.62
C SER A 196 26.90 -0.42 5.44
N ALA A 197 26.13 -0.72 4.38
CA ALA A 197 24.83 -0.10 4.14
C ALA A 197 23.76 -0.56 5.14
N LEU A 198 23.98 -1.69 5.82
CA LEU A 198 23.06 -2.20 6.83
C LEU A 198 23.21 -1.52 8.20
N ALA A 199 24.24 -0.69 8.38
CA ALA A 199 24.56 -0.06 9.66
C ALA A 199 23.55 1.02 10.09
N ASP A 200 22.75 1.55 9.16
CA ASP A 200 21.74 2.57 9.43
C ASP A 200 20.63 2.56 8.37
N PHE A 201 19.51 3.24 8.66
CA PHE A 201 18.33 3.25 7.82
C PHE A 201 18.56 3.93 6.47
N GLY A 202 19.19 5.12 6.47
CA GLY A 202 19.48 5.87 5.24
C GLY A 202 20.41 5.12 4.28
N GLY A 203 21.45 4.46 4.82
CA GLY A 203 22.34 3.60 4.05
C GLY A 203 21.60 2.44 3.38
N SER A 204 20.69 1.79 4.10
CA SER A 204 19.90 0.68 3.56
C SER A 204 18.94 1.14 2.47
N VAL A 205 18.22 2.25 2.70
CA VAL A 205 17.32 2.87 1.73
C VAL A 205 18.08 3.25 0.45
N ASN A 206 19.21 3.95 0.57
CA ASN A 206 20.01 4.33 -0.60
C ASN A 206 20.53 3.11 -1.38
N ALA A 207 20.94 2.05 -0.68
CA ALA A 207 21.47 0.85 -1.32
C ALA A 207 20.40 0.07 -2.11
N VAL A 208 19.17 -0.07 -1.58
CA VAL A 208 18.09 -0.72 -2.34
C VAL A 208 17.60 0.17 -3.49
N ARG A 209 17.56 1.50 -3.30
CA ARG A 209 17.19 2.45 -4.35
C ARG A 209 18.14 2.42 -5.53
N ALA A 210 19.45 2.29 -5.27
CA ALA A 210 20.46 2.14 -6.31
C ALA A 210 20.26 0.87 -7.16
N GLN A 211 19.49 -0.10 -6.68
CA GLN A 211 19.13 -1.33 -7.40
C GLN A 211 17.74 -1.27 -8.06
N GLY A 212 17.09 -0.12 -8.07
CA GLY A 212 15.79 0.09 -8.75
C GLY A 212 14.56 -0.07 -7.86
N TYR A 213 14.72 -0.29 -6.55
CA TYR A 213 13.62 -0.27 -5.59
C TYR A 213 13.25 1.18 -5.22
N ASN A 214 12.77 1.95 -6.20
CA ASN A 214 12.52 3.40 -6.07
C ASN A 214 11.22 3.87 -6.75
N ARG A 215 10.36 2.95 -7.17
CA ARG A 215 9.06 3.28 -7.79
C ARG A 215 8.15 4.08 -6.85
N THR A 216 7.44 5.05 -7.41
CA THR A 216 6.53 5.94 -6.65
C THR A 216 5.17 5.31 -6.35
N ASP A 217 4.88 4.15 -6.92
CA ASP A 217 3.71 3.32 -6.61
C ASP A 217 4.10 2.12 -5.72
N ARG A 218 5.11 2.29 -4.86
CA ARG A 218 5.59 1.25 -3.94
C ARG A 218 5.77 1.71 -2.51
N LYS A 219 5.40 0.83 -1.59
CA LYS A 219 5.88 0.82 -0.21
C LYS A 219 6.75 -0.41 -0.04
N TYR A 220 7.96 -0.26 0.49
CA TYR A 220 8.90 -1.36 0.64
C TYR A 220 9.00 -1.78 2.11
N VAL A 221 8.70 -3.04 2.39
CA VAL A 221 8.92 -3.64 3.71
C VAL A 221 10.24 -4.38 3.65
N MET A 222 11.27 -3.85 4.30
CA MET A 222 12.62 -4.42 4.32
C MET A 222 12.82 -5.30 5.56
N LEU A 223 12.95 -6.60 5.33
CA LEU A 223 13.37 -7.58 6.32
C LEU A 223 14.89 -7.73 6.20
N VAL A 224 15.64 -7.13 7.14
CA VAL A 224 17.07 -6.88 6.98
C VAL A 224 17.93 -7.82 7.82
N GLU A 225 18.97 -8.39 7.22
CA GLU A 225 19.99 -9.17 7.92
C GLU A 225 20.98 -8.29 8.69
N ALA A 226 20.47 -7.71 9.77
CA ALA A 226 21.25 -6.90 10.70
C ALA A 226 20.71 -7.11 12.11
N ASN A 227 21.25 -6.34 13.05
CA ASN A 227 20.86 -6.29 14.46
C ASN A 227 21.02 -4.85 14.96
N VAL A 228 20.42 -3.91 14.23
CA VAL A 228 20.45 -2.47 14.52
C VAL A 228 19.08 -2.00 14.98
N TYR A 229 18.01 -2.37 14.28
CA TYR A 229 16.66 -1.87 14.54
C TYR A 229 15.68 -3.01 14.82
N CYS A 230 14.80 -2.86 15.80
CA CYS A 230 13.58 -3.65 15.77
C CYS A 230 12.62 -3.12 14.71
N GLY A 231 12.42 -1.80 14.70
CA GLY A 231 11.53 -1.09 13.79
C GLY A 231 12.10 0.27 13.41
N ILE A 232 11.89 0.68 12.17
CA ILE A 232 12.02 2.08 11.72
C ILE A 232 11.26 2.24 10.40
N GLY A 233 10.41 3.26 10.34
CA GLY A 233 9.45 3.47 9.25
C GLY A 233 9.58 4.86 8.66
N GLY A 234 9.36 4.96 7.35
CA GLY A 234 9.09 6.22 6.71
C GLY A 234 7.76 6.80 7.19
N PHE A 235 7.67 8.12 7.33
CA PHE A 235 6.45 8.76 7.80
C PHE A 235 6.26 10.12 7.16
N ALA A 236 5.11 10.31 6.51
CA ALA A 236 4.80 11.55 5.79
C ALA A 236 4.10 12.60 6.67
N GLY A 237 3.40 12.17 7.74
CA GLY A 237 2.64 13.01 8.64
C GLY A 237 1.60 13.94 7.98
N ASP A 238 1.07 13.52 6.84
CA ASP A 238 0.07 14.27 6.08
C ASP A 238 -1.34 13.90 6.58
N THR A 239 -2.04 14.88 7.14
CA THR A 239 -3.35 14.69 7.79
C THR A 239 -4.54 14.91 6.84
N ARG A 240 -4.29 15.32 5.60
CA ARG A 240 -5.35 15.68 4.64
C ARG A 240 -6.12 14.44 4.20
N LYS A 241 -7.45 14.47 4.32
CA LYS A 241 -8.33 13.40 3.83
C LYS A 241 -8.63 13.54 2.34
N THR A 242 -7.59 13.36 1.52
CA THR A 242 -7.69 13.38 0.05
C THR A 242 -6.84 12.28 -0.56
N ASP A 243 -7.11 11.93 -1.81
CA ASP A 243 -6.29 10.96 -2.55
C ASP A 243 -4.86 11.48 -2.79
N ASP A 244 -4.68 12.80 -2.85
CA ASP A 244 -3.38 13.48 -2.97
C ASP A 244 -2.56 13.50 -1.66
N ASN A 245 -3.04 12.83 -0.61
CA ASN A 245 -2.27 12.63 0.61
C ASN A 245 -0.93 11.93 0.30
N ARG A 246 0.17 12.44 0.86
CA ARG A 246 1.53 11.91 0.62
C ARG A 246 1.67 10.42 0.92
N SER A 247 0.94 9.91 1.91
CA SER A 247 0.95 8.50 2.29
C SER A 247 0.37 7.58 1.21
N ASN A 248 -0.38 8.12 0.23
CA ASN A 248 -0.87 7.40 -0.96
C ASN A 248 0.17 7.30 -2.10
N PHE A 249 1.41 7.74 -1.87
CA PHE A 249 2.52 7.66 -2.82
C PHE A 249 3.76 7.10 -2.14
N GLY A 250 4.70 6.65 -2.95
CA GLY A 250 6.04 6.27 -2.52
C GLY A 250 7.12 6.94 -3.37
N PRO A 251 8.34 6.39 -3.40
CA PRO A 251 8.72 5.21 -2.61
C PRO A 251 8.81 5.54 -1.12
N GLU A 252 8.27 4.68 -0.28
CA GLU A 252 8.44 4.74 1.19
C GLU A 252 8.98 3.39 1.68
N TYR A 253 9.70 3.37 2.80
CA TYR A 253 10.42 2.18 3.28
C TYR A 253 10.17 1.98 4.77
N GLY A 254 9.92 0.74 5.17
CA GLY A 254 10.00 0.30 6.56
C GLY A 254 11.09 -0.75 6.70
N ARG A 255 11.74 -0.83 7.85
CA ARG A 255 12.81 -1.77 8.13
C ARG A 255 12.60 -2.47 9.46
N SER A 256 12.74 -3.79 9.46
CA SER A 256 12.88 -4.60 10.67
C SER A 256 14.06 -5.56 10.53
N ASP A 257 14.87 -5.66 11.59
CA ASP A 257 16.05 -6.52 11.57
C ASP A 257 15.76 -7.90 12.15
N ASN A 258 16.73 -8.81 12.01
CA ASN A 258 16.54 -10.23 12.26
C ASN A 258 16.10 -10.57 13.69
N GLY A 259 16.43 -9.74 14.69
CA GLY A 259 15.95 -9.95 16.06
C GLY A 259 14.43 -9.80 16.19
N CYS A 260 13.80 -9.04 15.30
CA CYS A 260 12.44 -8.53 15.50
C CYS A 260 11.52 -8.81 14.30
N TRP A 261 11.88 -9.76 13.44
CA TRP A 261 10.98 -10.23 12.38
C TRP A 261 9.72 -10.88 12.95
N THR A 262 8.64 -10.10 12.99
CA THR A 262 7.27 -10.55 13.29
C THR A 262 6.30 -9.79 12.37
N ALA A 263 5.08 -10.32 12.22
CA ALA A 263 4.03 -9.65 11.48
C ALA A 263 3.66 -8.31 12.11
N ALA A 264 3.60 -8.26 13.46
CA ALA A 264 3.28 -7.03 14.20
C ALA A 264 4.30 -5.92 13.94
N VAL A 265 5.61 -6.21 14.04
CA VAL A 265 6.67 -5.20 13.82
C VAL A 265 6.69 -4.72 12.37
N ALA A 266 6.63 -5.63 11.40
CA ALA A 266 6.61 -5.21 10.00
C ALA A 266 5.29 -4.50 9.61
N GLY A 267 4.18 -4.90 10.23
CA GLY A 267 2.87 -4.26 10.10
C GLY A 267 2.83 -2.85 10.68
N HIS A 268 3.53 -2.65 11.81
CA HIS A 268 3.74 -1.37 12.46
C HIS A 268 4.51 -0.41 11.55
N GLU A 269 5.68 -0.82 11.04
CA GLU A 269 6.45 0.05 10.12
C GLU A 269 5.71 0.35 8.82
N LEU A 270 4.93 -0.62 8.33
CA LEU A 270 4.05 -0.37 7.21
C LEU A 270 2.95 0.63 7.58
N GLY A 271 2.43 0.61 8.80
CA GLY A 271 1.43 1.56 9.30
C GLY A 271 1.94 2.99 9.18
N HIS A 272 3.18 3.24 9.60
CA HIS A 272 3.83 4.53 9.38
C HIS A 272 3.96 4.91 7.91
N ASN A 273 4.41 3.97 7.08
CA ASN A 273 4.50 4.21 5.64
C ASN A 273 3.13 4.52 5.01
N LEU A 274 2.05 4.03 5.61
CA LEU A 274 0.67 4.25 5.18
C LEU A 274 0.02 5.47 5.83
N GLY A 275 0.67 6.13 6.79
CA GLY A 275 0.23 7.41 7.37
C GLY A 275 -0.23 7.35 8.83
N ALA A 276 -0.01 6.24 9.54
CA ALA A 276 -0.25 6.14 10.99
C ALA A 276 1.00 6.58 11.79
N VAL A 277 0.90 7.01 13.04
CA VAL A 277 -0.23 7.72 13.63
C VAL A 277 0.04 9.21 13.45
N ASN A 278 -0.93 9.96 12.93
CA ASN A 278 -0.74 11.40 12.79
C ASN A 278 -0.72 12.07 14.17
N ASN A 279 0.24 12.97 14.40
CA ASN A 279 0.43 13.63 15.69
C ASN A 279 -0.74 14.51 16.17
N ASN A 280 -1.70 14.82 15.30
CA ASN A 280 -2.92 15.54 15.66
C ASN A 280 -4.12 14.59 15.90
N ALA A 281 -3.92 13.27 15.91
CA ALA A 281 -4.94 12.31 16.28
C ALA A 281 -5.29 12.43 17.77
N PRO A 282 -6.53 12.10 18.20
CA PRO A 282 -7.02 12.34 19.55
C PRO A 282 -6.17 11.73 20.68
N ASN A 283 -5.53 10.57 20.45
CA ASN A 283 -4.71 9.89 21.45
C ASN A 283 -3.24 9.67 21.01
N ALA A 284 -2.76 10.50 20.06
CA ALA A 284 -1.37 10.45 19.63
C ALA A 284 -0.39 10.75 20.78
N SER A 285 0.75 10.05 20.79
CA SER A 285 1.88 10.29 21.68
C SER A 285 2.60 11.61 21.39
N GLY A 286 2.43 12.12 20.16
CA GLY A 286 3.23 13.21 19.59
C GLY A 286 4.55 12.76 18.95
N GLY A 287 4.84 11.46 18.95
CA GLY A 287 6.00 10.80 18.33
C GLY A 287 5.65 9.92 17.11
N ALA A 288 4.46 10.10 16.55
CA ALA A 288 3.84 9.26 15.52
C ALA A 288 3.26 7.91 15.97
N HIS A 289 3.13 7.70 17.29
CA HIS A 289 2.45 6.55 17.90
C HIS A 289 1.16 6.98 18.61
N CYS A 290 0.38 6.01 19.09
CA CYS A 290 -0.79 6.24 19.94
C CYS A 290 -0.50 5.88 21.41
N THR A 291 -1.38 6.31 22.32
CA THR A 291 -1.20 6.12 23.77
C THR A 291 -2.36 5.40 24.45
N ASP A 292 -3.41 5.04 23.72
CA ASP A 292 -4.64 4.44 24.25
C ASP A 292 -4.85 2.96 23.88
N GLU A 293 -3.73 2.30 23.60
CA GLU A 293 -3.38 0.92 23.96
C GLU A 293 -3.76 -0.28 23.10
N TRP A 294 -3.04 -1.36 23.45
CA TRP A 294 -2.87 -2.72 22.92
C TRP A 294 -2.65 -2.81 21.42
N ASP A 295 -3.09 -1.87 20.60
CA ASP A 295 -2.84 -1.98 19.17
C ASP A 295 -1.37 -1.81 18.79
N VAL A 296 -1.03 -2.30 17.59
CA VAL A 296 0.35 -2.43 17.14
C VAL A 296 1.08 -1.09 17.09
N MET A 297 0.39 0.06 17.03
CA MET A 297 1.00 1.39 16.91
C MET A 297 1.15 2.12 18.26
N CYS A 298 0.73 1.51 19.37
CA CYS A 298 0.58 2.20 20.65
C CYS A 298 1.73 1.91 21.63
N TYR A 299 2.52 2.93 21.95
CA TYR A 299 3.39 2.96 23.13
C TYR A 299 3.84 4.38 23.49
N SER A 300 4.48 4.48 24.66
CA SER A 300 4.90 5.74 25.25
C SER A 300 6.30 6.15 24.78
N ASP A 301 6.37 7.16 23.93
CA ASP A 301 7.62 7.62 23.32
C ASP A 301 8.49 8.51 24.20
N GLU A 302 9.79 8.41 23.99
CA GLU A 302 10.76 9.41 24.45
C GLU A 302 10.58 10.75 23.69
N PRO A 303 10.90 11.90 24.30
CA PRO A 303 11.40 12.09 25.67
C PRO A 303 10.29 12.35 26.70
N ASN A 304 9.04 12.51 26.25
CA ASN A 304 7.95 13.00 27.11
C ASN A 304 7.23 11.88 27.86
N HIS A 305 7.38 10.62 27.41
CA HIS A 305 6.74 9.43 27.97
C HIS A 305 5.29 9.68 28.38
N PRO A 306 4.41 10.05 27.43
CA PRO A 306 3.00 10.25 27.75
C PRO A 306 2.43 8.98 28.39
N PRO A 307 1.65 9.09 29.47
CA PRO A 307 1.13 7.92 30.16
C PRO A 307 0.21 7.13 29.24
N MET A 308 0.45 5.83 29.12
CA MET A 308 -0.47 4.92 28.42
C MET A 308 -1.84 4.90 29.12
N ARG A 309 -2.91 4.77 28.33
CA ARG A 309 -4.29 4.75 28.79
C ARG A 309 -4.93 3.39 28.51
N TYR A 310 -5.17 2.61 29.56
CA TYR A 310 -5.75 1.26 29.48
C TYR A 310 -7.25 1.28 29.27
N VAL A 311 -7.67 1.60 28.05
CA VAL A 311 -9.09 1.75 27.67
C VAL A 311 -9.66 0.56 26.91
N CYS A 312 -8.82 -0.36 26.44
CA CYS A 312 -9.23 -1.57 25.74
C CYS A 312 -9.12 -2.78 26.67
N GLY A 313 -10.27 -3.39 26.98
CA GLY A 313 -10.37 -4.44 28.00
C GLY A 313 -9.89 -5.81 27.55
N ASP A 314 -9.68 -6.02 26.25
CA ASP A 314 -9.25 -7.28 25.65
C ASP A 314 -7.80 -7.17 25.12
N ARG A 315 -6.92 -8.04 25.62
CA ARG A 315 -5.51 -8.12 25.20
C ARG A 315 -5.31 -8.86 23.88
N ALA A 316 -6.37 -9.46 23.31
CA ALA A 316 -6.30 -9.95 21.94
C ALA A 316 -6.12 -8.80 20.92
N HIS A 317 -6.30 -7.54 21.34
CA HIS A 317 -6.00 -6.35 20.54
C HIS A 317 -4.49 -6.06 20.37
N ASP A 318 -3.60 -6.80 21.06
CA ASP A 318 -2.12 -6.72 20.92
C ASP A 318 -1.63 -6.80 19.47
N GLU A 319 -2.42 -7.43 18.59
CA GLU A 319 -2.16 -7.60 17.17
C GLU A 319 -3.29 -7.01 16.29
N ARG A 320 -3.83 -5.85 16.68
CA ARG A 320 -4.83 -5.06 15.94
C ARG A 320 -4.34 -3.64 15.64
N LEU A 321 -5.09 -2.90 14.84
CA LEU A 321 -4.91 -1.49 14.55
C LEU A 321 -6.05 -0.67 15.15
N ASP A 322 -5.69 0.43 15.79
CA ASP A 322 -6.54 1.50 16.31
C ASP A 322 -7.66 0.97 17.19
N CYS A 323 -7.30 0.62 18.42
CA CYS A 323 -8.32 0.26 19.38
C CYS A 323 -9.25 1.46 19.62
N ARG A 324 -10.58 1.22 19.65
CA ARG A 324 -11.65 2.25 19.63
C ARG A 324 -11.87 2.96 18.30
N HIS A 325 -10.96 2.82 17.34
CA HIS A 325 -11.15 3.24 15.95
C HIS A 325 -11.34 4.75 15.80
N ASP A 326 -10.56 5.53 16.54
CA ASP A 326 -10.69 6.99 16.63
C ASP A 326 -9.41 7.76 16.29
N ASP A 327 -8.26 7.10 16.16
CA ASP A 327 -6.97 7.73 15.93
C ASP A 327 -6.47 7.69 14.49
N TYR A 328 -6.43 6.51 13.86
CA TYR A 328 -5.74 6.33 12.57
C TYR A 328 -6.34 5.28 11.63
N TYR A 329 -7.21 4.38 12.09
CA TYR A 329 -7.73 3.26 11.31
C TYR A 329 -9.19 2.91 11.65
N SER A 330 -10.10 3.21 10.73
CA SER A 330 -11.50 2.79 10.83
C SER A 330 -12.13 2.65 9.46
N THR A 331 -12.82 1.55 9.17
CA THR A 331 -13.54 1.41 7.89
C THR A 331 -14.93 2.06 7.89
N ASN A 332 -15.44 2.41 9.07
CA ASN A 332 -16.73 3.07 9.25
C ASN A 332 -16.65 4.13 10.36
N PRO A 333 -15.85 5.19 10.17
CA PRO A 333 -15.68 6.21 11.20
C PRO A 333 -17.01 6.97 11.41
N PRO A 334 -17.43 7.21 12.66
CA PRO A 334 -18.63 7.99 12.96
C PRO A 334 -18.58 9.37 12.33
N ALA A 335 -19.71 9.86 11.80
CA ALA A 335 -19.77 11.20 11.22
C ALA A 335 -19.32 12.27 12.23
N GLY A 336 -18.44 13.18 11.80
CA GLY A 336 -17.87 14.23 12.66
C GLY A 336 -16.69 13.79 13.53
N SER A 337 -16.29 12.52 13.53
CA SER A 337 -15.08 12.05 14.23
C SER A 337 -13.80 12.61 13.58
N TYR A 338 -12.66 12.42 14.25
CA TYR A 338 -11.35 12.74 13.68
C TYR A 338 -11.15 12.03 12.34
N LEU A 339 -11.35 10.70 12.30
CA LEU A 339 -11.19 9.88 11.10
C LEU A 339 -12.24 10.13 10.02
N ALA A 340 -13.39 10.73 10.34
CA ALA A 340 -14.32 11.20 9.31
C ALA A 340 -13.74 12.38 8.51
N ASN A 341 -12.91 13.23 9.13
CA ASN A 341 -12.45 14.51 8.59
C ASN A 341 -10.95 14.56 8.25
N ASN A 342 -10.14 13.68 8.84
CA ASN A 342 -8.69 13.62 8.66
C ASN A 342 -8.30 12.31 7.97
N PHE A 343 -7.02 12.23 7.57
CA PHE A 343 -6.50 11.05 6.92
C PHE A 343 -6.70 9.80 7.78
N ASN A 344 -7.24 8.77 7.15
CA ASN A 344 -7.61 7.50 7.74
C ASN A 344 -6.87 6.42 6.96
N VAL A 345 -6.04 5.64 7.63
CA VAL A 345 -5.19 4.63 6.99
C VAL A 345 -6.04 3.56 6.30
N ALA A 346 -7.24 3.27 6.81
CA ALA A 346 -8.17 2.37 6.13
C ALA A 346 -8.61 2.89 4.74
N ASP A 347 -8.45 4.18 4.44
CA ASP A 347 -8.76 4.73 3.12
C ASP A 347 -7.55 4.70 2.16
N ASN A 348 -6.35 4.32 2.63
CA ASN A 348 -5.10 4.38 1.88
C ASN A 348 -5.14 3.55 0.58
N LEU A 349 -4.62 4.12 -0.51
CA LEU A 349 -4.63 3.52 -1.85
C LEU A 349 -3.65 2.36 -2.04
N PHE A 350 -2.91 1.96 -1.02
CA PHE A 350 -2.13 0.71 -0.96
C PHE A 350 -2.88 -0.42 -0.24
N LEU A 351 -4.14 -0.20 0.13
CA LEU A 351 -5.04 -1.24 0.64
C LEU A 351 -6.12 -1.57 -0.41
N ILE A 352 -6.50 -2.83 -0.46
CA ILE A 352 -7.63 -3.35 -1.23
C ILE A 352 -8.88 -3.20 -0.36
N ARG A 353 -9.96 -2.65 -0.91
CA ARG A 353 -11.26 -2.53 -0.22
C ARG A 353 -12.16 -3.70 -0.61
N GLY A 354 -12.73 -4.39 0.38
CA GLY A 354 -13.48 -5.63 0.15
C GLY A 354 -12.55 -6.82 -0.11
N GLY A 355 -13.05 -8.04 0.08
CA GLY A 355 -12.33 -9.31 0.24
C GLY A 355 -11.60 -9.85 -0.97
N GLY A 356 -10.88 -8.98 -1.66
CA GLY A 356 -9.98 -9.38 -2.70
C GLY A 356 -10.63 -9.88 -3.96
N VAL A 357 -11.95 -9.78 -4.09
CA VAL A 357 -12.59 -9.93 -5.39
C VAL A 357 -12.39 -8.61 -6.13
N PRO A 358 -11.61 -8.58 -7.22
CA PRO A 358 -11.33 -7.35 -7.93
C PRO A 358 -12.66 -6.71 -8.32
N SER A 359 -12.86 -5.43 -8.01
CA SER A 359 -13.97 -4.71 -8.61
C SER A 359 -13.75 -4.73 -10.12
N ARG A 360 -14.70 -5.27 -10.87
CA ARG A 360 -14.61 -5.36 -12.33
C ARG A 360 -15.80 -4.65 -12.94
N SER A 361 -15.58 -4.12 -14.13
CA SER A 361 -16.68 -3.75 -15.00
C SER A 361 -17.31 -5.01 -15.59
N ILE A 362 -18.63 -5.10 -15.49
CA ILE A 362 -19.42 -6.16 -16.10
C ILE A 362 -19.81 -5.67 -17.47
N VAL A 363 -19.10 -6.17 -18.49
CA VAL A 363 -19.30 -5.76 -19.88
C VAL A 363 -20.31 -6.70 -20.52
N ASN A 364 -21.35 -6.12 -21.11
CA ASN A 364 -22.24 -6.86 -21.99
C ASN A 364 -21.51 -7.13 -23.32
N PRO A 365 -21.24 -8.39 -23.70
CA PRO A 365 -20.43 -8.70 -24.87
C PRO A 365 -21.11 -8.35 -26.20
N VAL A 366 -22.44 -8.20 -26.21
CA VAL A 366 -23.21 -7.86 -27.41
C VAL A 366 -23.12 -6.36 -27.71
N SER A 367 -23.29 -5.53 -26.68
CA SER A 367 -23.28 -4.06 -26.84
C SER A 367 -21.92 -3.41 -26.61
N GLY A 368 -20.97 -4.11 -25.97
CA GLY A 368 -19.69 -3.56 -25.53
C GLY A 368 -19.82 -2.55 -24.38
N ARG A 369 -21.00 -2.45 -23.76
CA ARG A 369 -21.31 -1.50 -22.68
C ARG A 369 -21.22 -2.12 -21.29
N CYS A 370 -20.96 -1.29 -20.30
CA CYS A 370 -20.74 -1.69 -18.91
C CYS A 370 -22.01 -1.54 -18.08
N LEU A 371 -22.23 -2.45 -17.11
CA LEU A 371 -23.23 -2.27 -16.06
C LEU A 371 -22.84 -1.07 -15.19
N ASP A 372 -23.72 -0.09 -15.13
CA ASP A 372 -23.49 1.26 -14.61
C ASP A 372 -24.59 1.66 -13.63
N VAL A 373 -24.23 2.37 -12.57
CA VAL A 373 -25.18 3.05 -11.69
C VAL A 373 -25.56 4.40 -12.31
N SER A 374 -26.83 4.59 -12.65
CA SER A 374 -27.30 5.75 -13.42
C SER A 374 -26.88 7.08 -12.79
N GLY A 375 -25.99 7.80 -13.49
CA GLY A 375 -25.47 9.10 -13.07
C GLY A 375 -24.52 9.04 -11.87
N GLY A 376 -24.01 7.85 -11.52
CA GLY A 376 -23.12 7.64 -10.37
C GLY A 376 -23.76 7.94 -9.01
N ARG A 377 -25.09 7.98 -8.95
CA ARG A 377 -25.85 8.30 -7.74
C ARG A 377 -25.75 7.18 -6.71
N THR A 378 -25.79 7.55 -5.43
CA THR A 378 -25.68 6.61 -4.32
C THR A 378 -27.00 6.44 -3.57
N GLU A 379 -28.09 7.06 -4.03
CA GLU A 379 -29.42 6.98 -3.39
C GLU A 379 -30.06 5.58 -3.52
N ASP A 380 -30.86 5.19 -2.53
CA ASP A 380 -31.65 3.94 -2.58
C ASP A 380 -32.63 3.96 -3.76
N GLY A 381 -32.70 2.86 -4.49
CA GLY A 381 -33.57 2.75 -5.66
C GLY A 381 -32.99 3.36 -6.94
N THR A 382 -31.75 3.84 -6.91
CA THR A 382 -31.05 4.31 -8.11
C THR A 382 -31.01 3.19 -9.15
N LYS A 383 -31.44 3.48 -10.38
CA LYS A 383 -31.47 2.48 -11.45
C LYS A 383 -30.06 2.12 -11.89
N THR A 384 -29.86 0.85 -12.20
CA THR A 384 -28.70 0.42 -12.98
C THR A 384 -29.03 0.41 -14.47
N GLN A 385 -28.02 0.58 -15.31
CA GLN A 385 -28.16 0.72 -16.76
C GLN A 385 -26.96 0.12 -17.49
N LEU A 386 -27.09 -0.08 -18.80
CA LEU A 386 -25.94 -0.28 -19.68
C LEU A 386 -25.49 1.08 -20.20
N TRP A 387 -24.24 1.43 -19.93
CA TRP A 387 -23.63 2.68 -20.38
C TRP A 387 -22.29 2.43 -21.05
N ASP A 388 -21.80 3.40 -21.83
CA ASP A 388 -20.45 3.32 -22.38
C ASP A 388 -19.44 3.07 -21.26
N CYS A 389 -18.44 2.22 -21.52
CA CYS A 389 -17.46 1.86 -20.51
C CYS A 389 -16.50 3.03 -20.25
N LEU A 390 -16.64 3.65 -19.08
CA LEU A 390 -15.89 4.83 -18.65
C LEU A 390 -14.81 4.51 -17.60
N ASN A 391 -14.71 3.26 -17.14
CA ASN A 391 -13.79 2.82 -16.08
C ASN A 391 -13.90 3.66 -14.79
N ASN A 392 -15.08 4.23 -14.52
CA ASN A 392 -15.32 5.04 -13.33
C ASN A 392 -15.92 4.18 -12.19
N PRO A 393 -16.01 4.71 -10.95
CA PRO A 393 -16.51 3.96 -9.80
C PRO A 393 -17.96 3.48 -9.92
N ALA A 394 -18.81 4.15 -10.71
CA ALA A 394 -20.20 3.76 -10.95
C ALA A 394 -20.33 2.45 -11.76
N GLN A 395 -19.25 2.02 -12.41
CA GLN A 395 -19.17 0.83 -13.27
C GLN A 395 -18.31 -0.29 -12.67
N GLN A 396 -17.96 -0.16 -11.39
CA GLN A 396 -17.21 -1.16 -10.67
C GLN A 396 -18.18 -2.01 -9.83
N TRP A 397 -18.00 -3.33 -9.88
CA TRP A 397 -18.83 -4.27 -9.14
C TRP A 397 -17.95 -5.36 -8.53
N ILE A 398 -18.20 -5.67 -7.26
CA ILE A 398 -17.49 -6.68 -6.47
C ILE A 398 -18.47 -7.81 -6.21
N MET A 399 -18.21 -9.00 -6.77
CA MET A 399 -18.96 -10.20 -6.43
C MET A 399 -18.45 -10.74 -5.09
N GLN A 400 -19.25 -10.66 -4.05
CA GLN A 400 -18.89 -11.13 -2.72
C GLN A 400 -19.04 -12.65 -2.61
N PRO A 401 -18.33 -13.32 -1.68
CA PRO A 401 -18.47 -14.77 -1.46
C PRO A 401 -19.88 -15.23 -1.11
N ASN A 402 -20.70 -14.34 -0.52
CA ASN A 402 -22.11 -14.61 -0.22
C ASN A 402 -23.05 -14.44 -1.44
N GLY A 403 -22.49 -14.14 -2.62
CA GLY A 403 -23.21 -13.94 -3.88
C GLY A 403 -23.74 -12.53 -4.10
N ASN A 404 -23.59 -11.62 -3.14
CA ASN A 404 -23.97 -10.23 -3.35
C ASN A 404 -23.05 -9.57 -4.37
N MET A 405 -23.60 -8.72 -5.23
CA MET A 405 -22.81 -7.92 -6.16
C MET A 405 -22.81 -6.45 -5.71
N VAL A 406 -21.70 -5.99 -5.14
CA VAL A 406 -21.61 -4.70 -4.46
C VAL A 406 -20.97 -3.66 -5.37
N ASN A 407 -21.58 -2.48 -5.49
CA ASN A 407 -20.91 -1.32 -6.05
C ASN A 407 -20.04 -0.67 -4.96
N PRO A 408 -18.71 -0.56 -5.14
CA PRO A 408 -17.82 -0.06 -4.10
C PRO A 408 -17.92 1.45 -3.87
N ALA A 409 -18.43 2.22 -4.85
CA ALA A 409 -18.59 3.66 -4.70
C ALA A 409 -19.75 4.00 -3.75
N SER A 410 -20.80 3.18 -3.75
CA SER A 410 -21.98 3.39 -2.90
C SER A 410 -22.05 2.46 -1.69
N GLY A 411 -21.28 1.37 -1.67
CA GLY A 411 -21.39 0.31 -0.65
C GLY A 411 -22.68 -0.51 -0.72
N LYS A 412 -23.42 -0.44 -1.83
CA LYS A 412 -24.77 -1.03 -1.99
C LYS A 412 -24.78 -2.17 -3.00
N CYS A 413 -25.78 -3.02 -2.90
CA CYS A 413 -25.91 -4.24 -3.69
C CYS A 413 -26.74 -4.01 -4.96
N LEU A 414 -26.42 -4.76 -6.02
CA LEU A 414 -27.32 -4.94 -7.16
C LEU A 414 -28.53 -5.75 -6.69
N ASP A 415 -29.71 -5.19 -6.85
CA ASP A 415 -30.97 -5.71 -6.30
C ASP A 415 -32.03 -5.82 -7.39
N ALA A 416 -32.75 -6.94 -7.46
CA ALA A 416 -33.97 -7.07 -8.25
C ALA A 416 -35.14 -6.36 -7.54
N ASP A 417 -35.54 -5.22 -8.10
CA ASP A 417 -36.46 -4.25 -7.50
C ASP A 417 -37.73 -4.92 -6.93
N ALA A 418 -38.04 -4.57 -5.68
CA ALA A 418 -39.21 -5.05 -4.93
C ALA A 418 -39.36 -6.60 -4.90
N TRP A 419 -38.25 -7.35 -4.92
CA TRP A 419 -38.26 -8.82 -5.00
C TRP A 419 -38.98 -9.36 -6.25
N GLY A 420 -39.05 -8.56 -7.31
CA GLY A 420 -39.81 -8.89 -8.51
C GLY A 420 -39.24 -10.10 -9.24
N THR A 421 -40.06 -11.12 -9.46
CA THR A 421 -39.67 -12.36 -10.17
C THR A 421 -40.11 -12.40 -11.63
N ALA A 422 -40.87 -11.39 -12.08
CA ALA A 422 -41.37 -11.33 -13.46
C ALA A 422 -40.28 -10.94 -14.45
N ASN A 423 -40.41 -11.41 -15.70
CA ASN A 423 -39.55 -10.95 -16.78
C ASN A 423 -39.63 -9.42 -16.94
N GLY A 424 -38.48 -8.76 -17.01
CA GLY A 424 -38.39 -7.31 -17.10
C GLY A 424 -38.33 -6.57 -15.76
N THR A 425 -38.31 -7.29 -14.62
CA THR A 425 -37.91 -6.68 -13.33
C THR A 425 -36.58 -5.95 -13.51
N ARG A 426 -36.53 -4.70 -13.07
CA ARG A 426 -35.33 -3.87 -13.16
C ARG A 426 -34.39 -4.16 -12.01
N THR A 427 -33.11 -3.95 -12.27
CA THR A 427 -32.09 -3.94 -11.23
C THR A 427 -31.81 -2.53 -10.75
N ILE A 428 -31.72 -2.37 -9.43
CA ILE A 428 -31.48 -1.11 -8.74
C ILE A 428 -30.30 -1.24 -7.79
N LEU A 429 -29.88 -0.10 -7.25
CA LEU A 429 -28.95 0.00 -6.14
C LEU A 429 -29.75 0.02 -4.83
N TRP A 430 -29.46 -0.91 -3.92
CA TRP A 430 -30.17 -1.02 -2.65
C TRP A 430 -29.23 -1.43 -1.50
N PRO A 431 -29.50 -1.03 -0.24
CA PRO A 431 -28.71 -1.49 0.90
C PRO A 431 -28.60 -3.01 0.92
N CYS A 432 -27.38 -3.50 1.13
CA CYS A 432 -27.13 -4.93 1.23
C CYS A 432 -27.84 -5.50 2.47
N GLY A 433 -28.58 -6.59 2.30
CA GLY A 433 -29.27 -7.24 3.41
C GLY A 433 -28.34 -7.82 4.48
N PRO A 434 -28.84 -8.11 5.70
CA PRO A 434 -28.06 -8.70 6.81
C PRO A 434 -27.66 -10.19 6.58
N GLY A 435 -27.80 -10.69 5.35
CA GLY A 435 -27.55 -12.06 4.91
C GLY A 435 -27.84 -12.20 3.40
N PRO A 436 -27.67 -13.39 2.80
CA PRO A 436 -27.98 -13.61 1.38
C PRO A 436 -29.49 -13.43 1.14
N GLN A 437 -29.88 -12.25 0.67
CA GLN A 437 -31.24 -11.99 0.21
C GLN A 437 -31.35 -12.47 -1.25
N ALA A 438 -32.33 -13.33 -1.53
CA ALA A 438 -32.39 -14.01 -2.84
C ALA A 438 -32.49 -13.04 -4.04
N ASN A 439 -33.05 -11.84 -3.84
CA ASN A 439 -33.13 -10.78 -4.86
C ASN A 439 -31.81 -9.98 -5.02
N GLN A 440 -30.81 -10.22 -4.17
CA GLN A 440 -29.50 -9.56 -4.19
C GLN A 440 -28.33 -10.54 -4.49
N VAL A 441 -28.62 -11.83 -4.63
CA VAL A 441 -27.64 -12.90 -4.85
C VAL A 441 -27.54 -13.23 -6.33
N TRP A 442 -26.33 -13.18 -6.87
CA TRP A 442 -26.02 -13.39 -8.29
C TRP A 442 -24.96 -14.48 -8.45
N PHE A 443 -25.10 -15.28 -9.50
CA PHE A 443 -24.15 -16.35 -9.84
C PHE A 443 -23.84 -16.32 -11.33
N TRP A 444 -22.61 -16.70 -11.68
CA TRP A 444 -22.24 -16.99 -13.07
C TRP A 444 -22.75 -18.39 -13.42
N ARG A 445 -23.33 -18.56 -14.61
CA ARG A 445 -23.73 -19.87 -15.15
C ARG A 445 -22.92 -20.23 -16.37
#